data_AF-A0AAU9PH17-F1
#
_entry.id   AF-A0AAU9PH17-F1
#
_cell.length_a   1.000
_cell.length_b   1.000
_cell.length_c   1.000
_cell.angle_alpha   90.00
_cell.angle_beta   90.00
_cell.angle_gamma   90.00
#
_symmetry.space_group_name_H-M   'P 1'
#
loop_
_entity.id
_entity.type
_entity.pdbx_description
1 polymer ?
#
loop_
_entity_poly.entity_id
_entity_poly.type
_entity_poly.pdbx_seq_one_letter_code
_entity_poly.pdbx_strand_id
1 'polypeptide(L)'
;MATSQLVRTILDPTKNWFAAVHKKTITERLRKYGLRYDDLFDPMECLDIKEAMRRLPREIIDARNQRIFACNGSLHETRVSPQRSTGTTDTI
;
A
#
# COMPACT_ATOMS: atom_id res chain seq x y z
N MET A 1 23.67 -0.09 32.75
CA MET A 1 23.07 -1.06 31.81
C MET A 1 23.80 -0.96 30.48
N ALA A 2 24.54 -1.99 30.08
CA ALA A 2 25.31 -1.99 28.83
C ALA A 2 24.38 -2.28 27.64
N THR A 3 23.82 -1.23 27.02
CA THR A 3 23.15 -1.37 25.73
C THR A 3 24.22 -1.56 24.65
N SER A 4 24.41 -2.81 24.22
CA SER A 4 25.34 -3.23 23.17
C SER A 4 25.38 -2.25 21.98
N GLN A 5 26.59 -1.89 21.55
CA GLN A 5 26.82 -1.03 20.38
C GLN A 5 26.13 -1.56 19.11
N LEU A 6 25.94 -2.89 19.01
CA LEU A 6 25.22 -3.54 17.92
C LEU A 6 23.73 -3.22 17.93
N VAL A 7 23.12 -3.17 19.12
CA VAL A 7 21.70 -2.83 19.27
C VAL A 7 21.46 -1.37 18.86
N ARG A 8 22.38 -0.46 19.19
CA ARG A 8 22.35 0.92 18.68
C ARG A 8 22.45 0.98 17.17
N THR A 9 23.38 0.25 16.54
CA THR A 9 23.49 0.27 15.07
C THR A 9 22.31 -0.35 14.32
N ILE A 10 21.60 -1.30 14.93
CA ILE A 10 20.39 -1.90 14.34
C ILE A 10 19.17 -0.99 14.54
N LEU A 11 19.09 -0.30 15.68
CA LEU A 11 18.01 0.63 15.99
C LEU A 11 18.24 2.04 15.43
N ASP A 12 19.44 2.35 14.93
CA ASP A 12 19.76 3.65 14.34
C ASP A 12 18.89 3.88 13.08
N PRO A 13 17.95 4.84 13.13
CA PRO A 13 16.99 5.07 12.04
C PRO A 13 17.67 5.55 10.75
N THR A 14 18.90 6.05 10.85
CA THR A 14 19.71 6.53 9.72
C THR A 14 20.45 5.41 8.98
N LYS A 15 20.59 4.22 9.58
CA LYS A 15 21.35 3.09 9.00
C LYS A 15 20.51 1.86 8.67
N ASN A 16 19.19 1.93 8.88
CA ASN A 16 18.31 0.79 8.67
C ASN A 16 17.98 0.57 7.18
N TRP A 17 18.93 -0.04 6.45
CA TRP A 17 18.77 -0.44 5.04
C TRP A 17 17.55 -1.35 4.84
N PHE A 18 17.26 -2.22 5.80
CA PHE A 18 16.12 -3.12 5.73
C PHE A 18 14.79 -2.36 5.68
N ALA A 19 14.65 -1.32 6.51
CA ALA A 19 13.47 -0.44 6.47
C ALA A 19 13.35 0.30 5.12
N ALA A 20 14.47 0.71 4.52
CA ALA A 20 14.47 1.37 3.21
C ALA A 20 14.00 0.42 2.09
N VAL A 21 14.50 -0.81 2.07
CA VAL A 21 14.07 -1.85 1.11
C VAL A 21 12.60 -2.18 1.29
N HIS A 22 12.15 -2.35 2.53
CA HIS A 22 10.74 -2.62 2.85
C HIS A 22 9.83 -1.50 2.36
N LYS A 23 10.16 -0.24 2.69
CA LYS A 23 9.43 0.95 2.24
C LYS A 23 9.36 1.02 0.72
N LYS A 24 10.49 0.79 0.02
CA LYS A 24 10.56 0.81 -1.45
C LYS A 24 9.65 -0.26 -2.05
N THR A 25 9.73 -1.49 -1.55
CA THR A 25 8.93 -2.62 -2.04
C THR A 25 7.43 -2.38 -1.86
N ILE A 26 7.01 -1.88 -0.69
CA ILE A 26 5.61 -1.55 -0.44
C ILE A 26 5.15 -0.42 -1.36
N THR A 27 5.95 0.64 -1.48
CA THR A 27 5.62 1.80 -2.33
C THR A 27 5.44 1.38 -3.79
N GLU A 28 6.32 0.53 -4.32
CA GLU A 28 6.21 0.02 -5.69
C GLU A 28 4.95 -0.82 -5.91
N ARG A 29 4.56 -1.65 -4.92
CA ARG A 29 3.33 -2.44 -4.99
C ARG A 29 2.08 -1.56 -4.92
N LEU A 30 2.03 -0.60 -3.99
CA LEU A 30 0.89 0.30 -3.83
C LEU A 30 0.69 1.21 -5.04
N ARG A 31 1.78 1.65 -5.68
CA ARG A 31 1.73 2.42 -6.93
C ARG A 31 1.00 1.69 -8.06
N LYS A 32 1.06 0.36 -8.14
CA LYS A 32 0.32 -0.43 -9.15
C LYS A 32 -1.19 -0.30 -8.99
N TYR A 33 -1.64 -0.14 -7.76
CA TYR A 33 -3.05 0.02 -7.41
C TYR A 33 -3.47 1.49 -7.28
N GLY A 34 -2.54 2.44 -7.50
CA GLY A 34 -2.78 3.87 -7.31
C GLY A 34 -3.00 4.28 -5.84
N LEU A 35 -2.60 3.44 -4.88
CA LEU A 35 -2.79 3.70 -3.45
C LEU A 35 -1.59 4.40 -2.81
N ARG A 36 -1.86 5.12 -1.72
CA ARG A 36 -0.84 5.59 -0.77
C ARG A 36 -0.78 4.67 0.44
N TYR A 37 0.33 4.75 1.16
CA TYR A 37 0.51 3.99 2.41
C TYR A 37 -0.58 4.32 3.44
N ASP A 38 -0.95 5.59 3.56
CA ASP A 38 -1.97 6.04 4.52
C ASP A 38 -3.39 5.54 4.19
N ASP A 39 -3.64 5.17 2.93
CA ASP A 39 -4.96 4.66 2.51
C ASP A 39 -5.21 3.22 3.02
N LEU A 40 -4.18 2.53 3.52
CA LEU A 40 -4.30 1.18 4.10
C LEU A 40 -4.93 1.18 5.49
N PHE A 41 -5.02 2.34 6.14
CA PHE A 41 -5.58 2.46 7.48
C PHE A 41 -7.12 2.39 7.45
N ASP A 42 -7.65 1.33 8.05
CA ASP A 42 -9.09 1.08 8.14
C ASP A 42 -9.72 1.80 9.35
N PRO A 43 -10.68 2.72 9.14
CA PRO A 43 -11.40 3.37 10.23
C PRO A 43 -12.32 2.45 11.03
N MET A 44 -12.63 1.24 10.54
CA MET A 44 -13.49 0.28 11.24
C MET A 44 -12.72 -0.52 12.30
N GLU A 45 -11.43 -0.73 12.09
CA GLU A 45 -10.57 -1.55 12.96
C GLU A 45 -10.04 -0.76 14.17
N CYS A 46 -9.79 0.55 14.02
CA CYS A 46 -9.26 1.39 15.10
C CYS A 46 -10.05 2.70 15.26
N LEU A 47 -10.49 2.97 16.50
CA LEU A 47 -11.19 4.21 16.84
C LEU A 47 -10.32 5.46 16.62
N ASP A 48 -9.02 5.36 16.87
CA ASP A 48 -8.07 6.47 16.68
C ASP A 48 -7.92 6.88 15.21
N ILE A 49 -7.95 5.90 14.31
CA ILE A 49 -7.92 6.15 12.85
C ILE A 49 -9.19 6.87 12.44
N LYS A 50 -10.36 6.41 12.92
CA LYS A 50 -11.65 7.04 12.66
C LYS A 50 -11.71 8.48 13.17
N GLU A 51 -11.16 8.73 14.35
CA GLU A 51 -11.10 10.06 14.96
C GLU A 51 -10.13 10.98 14.20
N ALA A 52 -8.95 10.48 13.84
CA ALA A 52 -8.00 11.21 13.00
C ALA A 52 -8.63 11.59 11.66
N MET A 53 -9.29 10.65 10.98
CA MET A 53 -10.00 10.93 9.74
C MET A 53 -11.11 11.98 9.89
N ARG A 54 -11.84 12.01 11.02
CA ARG A 54 -12.89 13.01 11.25
C ARG A 54 -12.33 14.42 11.40
N ARG A 55 -11.09 14.56 11.88
CA ARG A 55 -10.39 15.85 12.04
C ARG A 55 -9.80 16.37 10.74
N LEU A 56 -9.59 15.50 9.76
CA LEU A 56 -9.04 15.89 8.47
C LEU A 56 -10.08 16.69 7.65
N PRO A 57 -9.62 17.63 6.81
CA PRO A 57 -10.49 18.36 5.89
C PRO A 57 -11.10 17.42 4.85
N ARG A 58 -12.30 17.76 4.39
CA ARG A 58 -13.15 16.89 3.58
C ARG A 58 -12.51 16.53 2.24
N GLU A 59 -11.77 17.45 1.65
CA GLU A 59 -11.10 17.29 0.36
C GLU A 59 -10.07 16.15 0.39
N ILE A 60 -9.38 15.98 1.52
CA ILE A 60 -8.39 14.91 1.67
C ILE A 60 -9.08 13.55 1.79
N ILE A 61 -10.20 13.49 2.51
CA ILE A 61 -11.00 12.27 2.69
C ILE A 61 -11.62 11.85 1.35
N ASP A 62 -12.18 12.80 0.61
CA ASP A 62 -12.79 12.52 -0.69
C ASP A 62 -11.72 12.06 -1.71
N ALA A 63 -10.54 12.68 -1.72
CA ALA A 63 -9.42 12.23 -2.54
C ALA A 63 -8.91 10.82 -2.16
N ARG A 64 -8.92 10.47 -0.87
CA ARG A 64 -8.66 9.09 -0.41
C ARG A 64 -9.72 8.13 -0.96
N ASN A 65 -11.00 8.47 -0.81
CA ASN A 65 -12.10 7.61 -1.23
C ASN A 65 -12.08 7.35 -2.74
N GLN A 66 -11.72 8.37 -3.53
CA GLN A 66 -11.50 8.22 -4.98
C GLN A 66 -10.39 7.21 -5.29
N ARG A 67 -9.25 7.25 -4.58
CA ARG A 67 -8.15 6.27 -4.77
C ARG A 67 -8.58 4.84 -4.42
N ILE A 68 -9.27 4.66 -3.30
CA ILE A 68 -9.76 3.35 -2.86
C ILE A 68 -10.74 2.77 -3.89
N PHE A 69 -11.65 3.60 -4.42
CA PHE A 69 -12.57 3.18 -5.46
C PHE A 69 -11.84 2.73 -6.74
N ALA A 70 -10.84 3.51 -7.19
CA ALA A 70 -10.03 3.16 -8.36
C ALA A 70 -9.28 1.83 -8.18
N CYS A 71 -8.75 1.57 -6.98
CA CYS A 71 -8.09 0.31 -6.67
C CYS A 71 -9.02 -0.89 -6.75
N ASN A 72 -10.23 -0.77 -6.20
CA ASN A 72 -11.22 -1.84 -6.27
C ASN A 72 -11.51 -2.20 -7.74
N GLY A 73 -11.66 -1.21 -8.61
CA GLY A 73 -11.77 -1.42 -10.06
C GLY A 73 -10.58 -2.19 -10.66
N SER A 74 -9.35 -1.74 -10.36
CA SER A 74 -8.13 -2.41 -10.85
C SER A 74 -7.95 -3.85 -10.34
N LEU A 75 -8.43 -4.14 -9.12
CA LEU A 75 -8.38 -5.46 -8.53
C LEU A 75 -9.36 -6.42 -9.22
N HIS A 76 -10.55 -5.92 -9.58
CA HIS A 76 -11.53 -6.68 -10.37
C HIS A 76 -10.99 -7.00 -11.76
N GLU A 77 -10.37 -6.03 -12.44
CA GLU A 77 -9.79 -6.26 -13.77
C GLU A 77 -8.62 -7.27 -13.76
N THR A 78 -7.81 -7.23 -12.70
CA THR A 78 -6.73 -8.22 -12.50
C THR A 78 -7.25 -9.62 -12.20
N ARG A 79 -8.39 -9.75 -11.49
CA ARG A 79 -9.01 -11.05 -11.17
C ARG A 79 -9.78 -11.67 -12.34
N VAL A 80 -10.32 -10.88 -13.25
CA VAL A 80 -11.13 -11.35 -14.39
C VAL A 80 -10.24 -11.76 -15.59
N SER A 81 -8.98 -11.32 -15.64
CA SER A 81 -8.10 -11.46 -16.81
C SER A 81 -7.04 -12.59 -16.83
N PRO A 82 -7.11 -13.76 -16.14
CA PRO A 82 -6.09 -14.80 -16.34
C PRO A 82 -6.27 -15.65 -17.62
N GLN A 83 -7.41 -15.57 -18.31
CA GLN A 83 -7.73 -16.48 -19.43
C GLN A 83 -8.36 -15.75 -20.62
N ARG A 84 -7.61 -14.84 -21.26
CA ARG A 84 -7.97 -14.39 -22.61
C ARG A 84 -6.74 -14.41 -23.52
N SER A 85 -6.83 -15.31 -24.50
CA SER A 85 -6.04 -15.49 -25.72
C SER A 85 -4.59 -15.98 -25.62
N THR A 86 -4.43 -17.29 -25.43
CA THR A 86 -3.57 -18.09 -26.35
C THR A 86 -4.50 -18.95 -27.21
N GLY A 87 -5.27 -18.29 -28.08
CA GLY A 87 -6.00 -18.96 -29.14
C GLY A 87 -5.00 -19.26 -30.25
N THR A 88 -4.47 -20.48 -30.24
CA THR A 88 -3.78 -21.11 -31.34
C THR A 88 -4.55 -20.90 -32.65
N THR A 89 -4.03 -20.07 -33.54
CA THR A 89 -4.38 -20.13 -34.97
C THR A 89 -3.36 -21.04 -35.64
N ASP A 90 -3.60 -22.34 -35.53
CA ASP A 90 -2.95 -23.36 -36.38
C ASP A 90 -4.03 -24.01 -37.25
N THR A 91 -3.75 -24.11 -38.55
CA THR A 91 -4.41 -24.97 -39.58
C THR A 91 -5.73 -24.39 -40.11
N ILE A 92 -5.97 -24.15 -41.42
CA ILE A 92 -5.53 -24.80 -42.68
C ILE A 92 -5.23 -23.71 -43.73
#